data_AF-A0A0S2SNB3-F1
#
_entry.id   AF-A0A0S2SNB3-F1
#
_cell.length_a   1.000
_cell.length_b   1.000
_cell.length_c   1.000
_cell.angle_alpha   90.00
_cell.angle_beta   90.00
_cell.angle_gamma   90.00
#
_symmetry.space_group_name_H-M   'P 1'
#
loop_
_entity.id
_entity.type
_entity.pdbx_description
1 polymer ?
#
loop_
_entity_poly.entity_id
_entity_poly.type
_entity_poly.pdbx_seq_one_letter_code
_entity_poly.pdbx_strand_id
1 'polypeptide(L)' 'MLLFFWRASLLYMFPGVILLYMRLTDTPFAEIDQGVNNHKWLLIALYCAYVLFWGLANRYLEQLLRRRGLR' A
#
# COMPACT_ATOMS: atom_id res chain seq x y z
N MET A 1 -17.45 -0.39 9.53
CA MET A 1 -16.18 -0.06 10.22
C MET A 1 -14.94 -0.57 9.51
N LEU A 2 -14.88 -1.84 9.07
CA LEU A 2 -13.77 -2.38 8.28
C LEU A 2 -13.39 -1.51 7.07
N LEU A 3 -14.37 -1.06 6.28
CA LEU A 3 -14.16 -0.14 5.14
C LEU A 3 -13.47 1.20 5.50
N PHE A 4 -13.65 1.69 6.73
CA PHE A 4 -13.01 2.92 7.20
C PHE A 4 -11.52 2.67 7.51
N PHE A 5 -11.22 1.64 8.31
CA PHE A 5 -9.84 1.21 8.56
C PHE A 5 -9.12 0.81 7.26
N TRP A 6 -9.87 0.24 6.30
CA TRP A 6 -9.39 -0.13 4.97
C TRP A 6 -9.01 1.10 4.13
N ARG A 7 -9.76 2.20 4.19
CA ARG A 7 -9.39 3.45 3.50
C ARG A 7 -8.27 4.20 4.23
N ALA A 8 -8.25 4.15 5.56
CA ALA A 8 -7.19 4.73 6.36
C ALA A 8 -5.84 4.03 6.13
N SER A 9 -5.84 2.73 5.81
CA SER A 9 -4.60 1.99 5.54
C SER A 9 -3.84 2.51 4.32
N LEU A 10 -4.51 3.10 3.33
CA LEU A 10 -3.84 3.73 2.18
C LEU A 10 -2.94 4.89 2.63
N LEU A 11 -3.40 5.68 3.60
CA LEU A 11 -2.63 6.80 4.14
C LEU A 11 -1.37 6.31 4.87
N TYR A 12 -1.50 5.26 5.68
CA TYR A 12 -0.39 4.73 6.48
C TYR A 12 0.57 3.83 5.69
N MET A 13 0.11 3.25 4.59
CA MET A 13 0.94 2.38 3.77
C MET A 13 2.01 3.13 3.00
N PHE A 14 1.77 4.40 2.67
CA PHE A 14 2.80 5.21 2.01
C PHE A 14 4.08 5.35 2.86
N PRO A 15 4.03 5.86 4.11
CA PRO A 15 5.22 5.87 4.98
C PRO A 15 5.68 4.46 5.38
N GLY A 16 4.75 3.50 5.51
CA GLY A 16 5.09 2.10 5.81
C GLY A 16 5.96 1.43 4.74
N VAL A 17 5.63 1.63 3.45
CA VAL A 17 6.39 1.10 2.32
C VAL A 17 7.78 1.73 2.25
N ILE A 18 7.90 3.04 2.50
CA ILE A 18 9.19 3.73 2.55
C ILE A 18 10.06 3.16 3.67
N LEU A 19 9.51 3.03 4.88
CA LEU A 19 10.25 2.47 6.02
C LEU A 19 10.67 1.01 5.77
N LEU A 20 9.78 0.19 5.24
CA LEU A 20 10.08 -1.20 4.92
C LEU A 20 11.18 -1.29 3.87
N TYR A 21 11.10 -0.47 2.82
CA TYR A 21 12.11 -0.42 1.78
C TYR A 21 13.48 -0.05 2.34
N MET A 22 13.56 1.04 3.11
CA MET A 22 14.79 1.47 3.78
C MET A 22 15.41 0.35 4.63
N ARG A 23 14.58 -0.42 5.35
CA ARG A 23 15.04 -1.53 6.18
C ARG A 23 15.53 -2.74 5.39
N LEU A 24 14.98 -2.99 4.21
CA LEU A 24 15.36 -4.14 3.37
C LEU A 24 16.61 -3.86 2.55
N THR A 25 16.83 -2.60 2.17
CA THR A 25 17.97 -2.20 1.32
C THR A 25 19.06 -1.46 2.08
N ASP A 26 18.94 -1.35 3.41
CA ASP A 26 19.83 -0.57 4.30
C ASP A 26 20.13 0.85 3.77
N THR A 27 19.15 1.43 3.06
CA THR A 27 19.32 2.70 2.35
C THR A 27 18.84 3.85 3.24
N PRO A 28 19.66 4.88 3.50
CA PRO A 28 19.24 6.03 4.28
C PRO A 28 18.18 6.86 3.51
N PHE A 29 17.31 7.55 4.25
CA PHE A 29 16.23 8.34 3.63
C PHE A 29 16.77 9.40 2.67
N ALA A 30 17.93 10.00 2.99
CA ALA A 30 18.60 10.97 2.14
C ALA A 30 18.93 10.39 0.75
N GLU A 31 19.30 9.11 0.65
CA GLU A 31 19.55 8.45 -0.64
C GLU A 31 18.26 8.12 -1.39
N ILE A 32 17.13 7.96 -0.73
CA ILE A 32 15.84 7.81 -1.42
C ILE A 32 15.37 9.14 -2.00
N ASP A 33 15.57 10.23 -1.25
CA ASP A 33 15.16 11.57 -1.64
C ASP A 33 16.08 12.15 -2.72
N GLN A 34 17.40 11.97 -2.58
CA GLN A 34 18.42 12.52 -3.47
C GLN A 34 18.95 11.54 -4.52
N GLY A 35 18.83 10.24 -4.27
CA GLY A 35 19.43 9.20 -5.10
C GLY A 35 18.64 8.86 -6.35
N VAL A 36 19.27 8.01 -7.16
CA VAL A 36 18.88 7.59 -8.50
C VAL A 36 17.37 7.30 -8.58
N ASN A 37 16.71 7.83 -9.62
CA ASN A 37 15.27 7.68 -9.87
C ASN A 37 14.73 6.24 -9.69
N ASN A 38 15.57 5.22 -9.81
CA ASN A 38 15.22 3.83 -9.62
C ASN A 38 14.57 3.53 -8.25
N HIS A 39 15.08 4.07 -7.14
CA HIS A 39 14.49 3.85 -5.80
C HIS A 39 13.07 4.41 -5.72
N LYS A 40 12.86 5.59 -6.31
CA LYS A 40 11.55 6.25 -6.39
C LYS A 40 10.57 5.44 -7.23
N TRP A 41 11.01 4.94 -8.37
CA TRP A 41 10.19 4.09 -9.24
C TRP A 41 9.80 2.78 -8.56
N LEU A 42 10.71 2.16 -7.81
CA LEU A 42 10.40 0.93 -7.08
C LEU A 42 9.37 1.17 -5.96
N LEU A 43 9.53 2.26 -5.19
CA LEU A 43 8.57 2.66 -4.15
C LEU A 43 7.19 2.94 -4.74
N ILE A 44 7.14 3.66 -5.86
CA ILE A 44 5.89 3.90 -6.59
C ILE A 44 5.28 2.59 -7.08
N ALA A 45 6.08 1.69 -7.65
CA ALA A 45 5.60 0.38 -8.12
C ALA A 45 5.03 -0.47 -6.97
N LEU A 46 5.71 -0.53 -5.82
CA LEU A 46 5.23 -1.21 -4.62
C LEU A 46 3.92 -0.62 -4.10
N TYR A 47 3.83 0.70 -4.06
CA TYR A 47 2.62 1.38 -3.65
C TYR A 47 1.46 1.12 -4.62
N CYS A 48 1.70 1.22 -5.93
CA CYS A 48 0.72 0.89 -6.96
C CYS A 48 0.26 -0.57 -6.87
N ALA A 49 1.17 -1.53 -6.65
CA ALA A 49 0.83 -2.93 -6.44
C ALA A 49 -0.07 -3.11 -5.20
N TYR A 50 0.23 -2.41 -4.11
CA TYR A 50 -0.63 -2.39 -2.93
C TYR A 50 -2.02 -1.84 -3.25
N VAL A 51 -2.13 -0.71 -3.95
CA VAL A 51 -3.42 -0.11 -4.32
C VAL A 51 -4.23 -1.03 -5.23
N LEU A 52 -3.59 -1.69 -6.20
CA LEU A 52 -4.25 -2.65 -7.08
C LEU A 52 -4.76 -3.87 -6.31
N PHE A 53 -3.92 -4.45 -5.45
CA PHE A 53 -4.32 -5.53 -4.55
C PHE A 53 -5.49 -5.10 -3.67
N TRP A 54 -5.44 -3.90 -3.12
CA TRP A 54 -6.49 -3.31 -2.29
C TRP A 54 -7.81 -3.19 -3.06
N GLY A 55 -7.78 -2.72 -4.31
CA GLY A 55 -8.98 -2.59 -5.15
C GLY A 55 -9.64 -3.92 -5.46
N LEU A 56 -8.83 -4.95 -5.76
CA LEU A 56 -9.30 -6.31 -6.01
C LEU A 56 -9.88 -6.94 -4.73
N ALA A 57 -9.17 -6.82 -3.60
CA ALA A 57 -9.61 -7.34 -2.31
C ALA A 57 -10.90 -6.68 -1.83
N ASN A 58 -11.05 -5.36 -2.00
CA ASN A 58 -12.29 -4.65 -1.63
C ASN A 58 -13.50 -5.15 -2.44
N ARG A 59 -13.33 -5.33 -3.76
CA ARG A 59 -14.39 -5.91 -4.62
C ARG A 59 -14.79 -7.30 -4.14
N TYR A 60 -13.81 -8.14 -3.80
CA TYR A 60 -14.06 -9.51 -3.34
C TYR A 60 -14.77 -9.53 -1.98
N LEU A 61 -14.34 -8.70 -1.03
CA LEU A 61 -14.96 -8.57 0.29
C LEU A 61 -16.39 -8.05 0.21
N GLU A 62 -16.67 -7.07 -0.66
CA GLU A 62 -18.03 -6.60 -0.88
C GLU A 62 -18.94 -7.68 -1.46
N GLN A 63 -18.44 -8.47 -2.41
CA GLN A 63 -19.20 -9.59 -2.97
C GLN A 63 -19.46 -10.67 -1.90
N LEU A 64 -18.47 -10.97 -1.07
CA LEU A 64 -18.60 -11.93 0.03
C LEU A 64 -19.66 -11.47 1.05
N LEU A 65 -19.63 -10.19 1.43
CA LEU A 65 -20.58 -9.60 2.39
C LEU A 65 -22.01 -9.57 1.82
N ARG A 66 -22.17 -9.24 0.53
CA ARG A 66 -23.47 -9.34 -0.16
C ARG A 66 -24.02 -10.76 -0.16
N ARG A 67 -23.16 -11.76 -0.43
CA ARG A 67 -23.56 -13.18 -0.41
C ARG A 67 -23.99 -13.67 0.98
N ARG A 68 -23.42 -13.10 2.05
CA ARG A 68 -23.77 -13.46 3.44
C ARG A 68 -24.99 -12.70 3.99
N GLY A 69 -25.67 -11.88 3.19
CA GLY A 69 -26.86 -11.14 3.62
C GLY A 69 -26.61 -10.08 4.71
N LEU A 70 -25.34 -9.71 4.95
CA LEU A 70 -24.94 -8.73 5.98
C LEU A 70 -25.00 -7.28 5.45
N ARG A 71 -26.00 -6.94 4.63
CA ARG A 71 -26.23 -5.59 4.12
C ARG A 71 -27.64 -5.13 4.38
#